data_AF-F3GMR5-F1
#
_entry.id   AF-F3GMR5-F1
#
_cell.length_a   1.000
_cell.length_b   1.000
_cell.length_c   1.000
_cell.angle_alpha   90.00
_cell.angle_beta   90.00
_cell.angle_gamma   90.00
#
_symmetry.space_group_name_H-M   'P 1'
#
loop_
_entity.id
_entity.type
_entity.pdbx_description
1 polymer ?
#
loop_
_entity_poly.entity_id
_entity_poly.type
_entity_poly.pdbx_seq_one_letter_code
_entity_poly.pdbx_strand_id
1 'polypeptide(L)'
;WGAAVAVESRTSRLQAREFSRFAASLGYSMQPGPSHDVVYPGDGPFDRRLGYSSMDEFLSRLLKRDYVITRQTRFSPELLRYVRHGFFVPYEEKTQAGLSITDCRS
;
A
#
# COMPACT_ATOMS: atom_id res chain seq x y z
N TRP A 1 -21.78 34.28 -11.20
CA TRP A 1 -21.80 32.91 -10.64
C TRP A 1 -21.49 31.83 -11.69
N GLY A 2 -22.13 31.81 -12.86
CA GLY A 2 -21.88 30.77 -13.89
C GLY A 2 -20.49 30.77 -14.54
N ALA A 3 -19.82 31.93 -14.65
CA ALA A 3 -18.46 32.00 -15.22
C ALA A 3 -17.40 31.32 -14.33
N ALA A 4 -17.56 31.37 -12.99
CA ALA A 4 -16.66 30.71 -12.05
C ALA A 4 -16.77 29.17 -12.14
N VAL A 5 -18.00 28.65 -12.21
CA VAL A 5 -18.28 27.21 -12.37
C VAL A 5 -17.76 26.67 -13.71
N ALA A 6 -17.85 27.45 -14.79
CA ALA A 6 -17.33 27.08 -16.11
C ALA A 6 -15.78 27.05 -16.16
N VAL A 7 -15.11 27.96 -15.43
CA VAL A 7 -13.65 27.96 -15.27
C VAL A 7 -13.18 26.82 -14.35
N GLU A 8 -13.91 26.56 -13.28
CA GLU A 8 -13.68 25.40 -12.39
C GLU A 8 -13.77 24.08 -13.14
N SER A 9 -14.77 23.93 -14.02
CA SER A 9 -15.01 22.73 -14.83
C SER A 9 -13.92 22.50 -15.89
N ARG A 10 -13.29 23.56 -16.40
CA ARG A 10 -12.18 23.45 -17.37
C ARG A 10 -10.82 23.17 -16.73
N THR A 11 -10.66 23.47 -15.44
CA THR A 11 -9.36 23.38 -14.77
C THR A 11 -9.35 22.35 -13.64
N SER A 12 -10.50 21.78 -13.28
CA SER A 12 -10.76 20.85 -12.16
C SER A 12 -9.97 21.17 -10.89
N ARG A 13 -9.62 22.43 -10.64
CA ARG A 13 -8.61 22.79 -9.63
C ARG A 13 -9.06 22.50 -8.21
N LEU A 14 -10.35 22.72 -7.92
CA LEU A 14 -10.94 22.44 -6.61
C LEU A 14 -11.18 20.95 -6.41
N GLN A 15 -11.73 20.25 -7.41
CA GLN A 15 -11.83 18.78 -7.39
C GLN A 15 -10.46 18.11 -7.24
N ALA A 16 -9.46 18.54 -8.03
CA ALA A 16 -8.10 18.04 -7.98
C ALA A 16 -7.44 18.29 -6.63
N ARG A 17 -7.68 19.44 -5.98
CA ARG A 17 -7.18 19.68 -4.61
C ARG A 17 -7.77 18.72 -3.59
N GLU A 18 -9.08 18.45 -3.63
CA GLU A 18 -9.70 17.50 -2.71
C GLU A 18 -9.24 16.06 -2.98
N PHE A 19 -9.11 15.66 -4.26
CA PHE A 19 -8.49 14.38 -4.62
C PHE A 19 -7.04 14.29 -4.18
N SER A 20 -6.24 15.36 -4.32
CA SER A 20 -4.86 15.41 -3.83
C SER A 20 -4.78 15.34 -2.31
N ARG A 21 -5.69 16.00 -1.58
CA ARG A 21 -5.77 15.90 -0.10
C ARG A 21 -6.15 14.50 0.35
N PHE A 22 -7.09 13.86 -0.33
CA PHE A 22 -7.46 12.48 -0.07
C PHE A 22 -6.30 11.53 -0.39
N ALA A 23 -5.68 11.66 -1.56
CA ALA A 23 -4.51 10.86 -1.94
C ALA A 23 -3.35 11.04 -0.94
N ALA A 24 -3.13 12.26 -0.42
CA ALA A 24 -2.13 12.51 0.61
C ALA A 24 -2.44 11.82 1.96
N SER A 25 -3.70 11.47 2.23
CA SER A 25 -4.08 10.67 3.40
C SER A 25 -3.85 9.17 3.22
N LEU A 26 -3.65 8.70 1.98
CA LEU A 26 -3.40 7.29 1.66
C LEU A 26 -1.93 6.91 1.93
N GLY A 27 -1.54 6.94 3.20
CA GLY A 27 -0.17 6.64 3.63
C GLY A 27 0.03 5.23 4.17
N TYR A 28 1.30 4.81 4.23
CA TYR A 28 1.76 3.62 4.95
C TYR A 28 3.05 3.92 5.71
N SER A 29 3.34 3.16 6.77
CA SER A 29 4.56 3.32 7.57
C SER A 29 5.11 1.97 8.03
N MET A 30 6.45 1.85 8.18
CA MET A 30 7.09 0.62 8.65
C MET A 30 7.28 0.65 10.16
N GLN A 31 6.51 -0.16 10.89
CA GLN A 31 6.51 -0.17 12.36
C GLN A 31 7.13 -1.46 12.90
N PRO A 32 7.62 -1.47 14.16
CA PRO A 32 8.07 -2.69 14.82
C PRO A 32 6.96 -3.73 14.99
N GLY A 33 7.35 -5.00 14.91
CA GLY A 33 6.49 -6.17 15.12
C GLY A 33 5.55 -6.49 13.95
N PRO A 34 4.77 -7.58 14.09
CA PRO A 34 3.72 -7.94 13.15
C PRO A 34 2.58 -6.92 13.15
N SER A 35 1.86 -6.86 12.03
CA SER A 35 0.77 -5.93 11.75
C SER A 35 -0.40 -6.68 11.12
N HIS A 36 -1.61 -6.36 11.58
CA HIS A 36 -2.87 -6.74 10.93
C HIS A 36 -3.42 -5.62 10.03
N ASP A 37 -2.77 -4.46 10.05
CA ASP A 37 -3.15 -3.26 9.31
C ASP A 37 -2.44 -3.22 7.95
N VAL A 38 -2.44 -4.34 7.23
CA VAL A 38 -1.86 -4.45 5.89
C VAL A 38 -2.69 -5.41 5.06
N VAL A 39 -2.90 -5.08 3.80
CA VAL A 39 -3.57 -5.95 2.84
C VAL A 39 -2.62 -6.12 1.66
N TYR A 40 -2.27 -7.36 1.35
CA TYR A 40 -1.45 -7.68 0.18
C TYR A 40 -2.36 -7.93 -1.02
N PRO A 41 -2.30 -7.11 -2.07
CA PRO A 41 -3.12 -7.30 -3.27
C PRO A 41 -2.74 -8.59 -4.02
N GLY A 42 -3.75 -9.34 -4.48
CA GLY A 42 -3.56 -10.66 -5.10
C GLY A 42 -3.31 -10.63 -6.62
N ASP A 43 -4.08 -9.85 -7.38
CA ASP A 43 -4.20 -10.08 -8.83
C ASP A 43 -3.50 -9.07 -9.75
N GLY A 44 -2.92 -8.01 -9.18
CA GLY A 44 -2.20 -7.00 -9.95
C GLY A 44 -0.99 -7.59 -10.69
N PRO A 45 -0.71 -7.16 -11.95
CA PRO A 45 0.44 -7.65 -12.70
C PRO A 45 1.78 -7.31 -12.01
N PHE A 46 1.84 -6.18 -11.31
CA PHE A 46 3.01 -5.78 -10.50
C PHE A 46 3.13 -6.59 -9.22
N ASP A 47 2.02 -6.82 -8.53
CA ASP A 47 1.98 -7.59 -7.28
C ASP A 47 2.48 -9.02 -7.48
N ARG A 48 2.10 -9.63 -8.62
CA ARG A 48 2.62 -10.94 -9.02
C ARG A 48 4.10 -10.91 -9.37
N ARG A 49 4.53 -9.93 -10.18
CA ARG A 49 5.94 -9.80 -10.59
C ARG A 49 6.88 -9.55 -9.42
N LEU A 50 6.45 -8.77 -8.42
CA LEU A 50 7.23 -8.44 -7.23
C LEU A 50 7.00 -9.42 -6.06
N GLY A 51 6.14 -10.42 -6.22
CA GLY A 51 5.87 -11.46 -5.23
C GLY A 51 4.96 -11.04 -4.06
N TYR A 52 4.33 -9.87 -4.12
CA TYR A 52 3.37 -9.42 -3.11
C TYR A 52 2.11 -10.29 -3.04
N SER A 53 1.67 -10.84 -4.18
CA SER A 53 0.52 -11.76 -4.24
C SER A 53 0.70 -13.02 -3.39
N SER A 54 1.96 -13.42 -3.12
CA SER A 54 2.30 -14.62 -2.36
C SER A 54 2.77 -14.29 -0.94
N MET A 55 2.66 -13.04 -0.50
CA MET A 55 3.21 -12.60 0.79
C MET A 55 2.58 -13.33 1.97
N ASP A 56 1.27 -13.56 1.97
CA ASP A 56 0.58 -14.30 3.03
C ASP A 56 1.12 -15.74 3.16
N GLU A 57 1.42 -16.38 2.02
CA GLU A 57 2.03 -17.71 1.97
C GLU A 57 3.48 -17.68 2.48
N PHE A 58 4.28 -16.70 2.05
CA PHE A 58 5.68 -16.56 2.47
C PHE A 58 5.80 -16.29 3.97
N LEU A 59 5.02 -15.34 4.51
CA LEU A 59 5.00 -15.03 5.93
C LEU A 59 4.58 -16.26 6.73
N SER A 60 3.54 -16.97 6.31
CA SER A 60 3.09 -18.21 6.95
C SER A 60 4.18 -19.28 6.99
N ARG A 61 4.96 -19.44 5.90
CA ARG A 61 6.07 -20.40 5.82
C ARG A 61 7.26 -20.00 6.68
N LEU A 62 7.60 -18.72 6.74
CA LEU A 62 8.69 -18.18 7.55
C LEU A 62 8.38 -18.33 9.03
N LEU A 63 7.16 -17.97 9.47
CA LEU A 63 6.72 -18.15 10.85
C LEU A 63 6.76 -19.63 11.30
N LYS A 64 6.42 -20.56 10.40
CA LYS A 64 6.54 -22.02 10.65
C LYS A 64 7.98 -22.53 10.78
N ARG A 65 8.96 -21.74 10.36
CA ARG A 65 10.39 -22.05 10.43
C ARG A 65 11.10 -21.22 11.52
N ASP A 66 10.33 -20.72 12.48
CA ASP A 66 10.81 -19.93 13.62
C ASP A 66 11.46 -18.58 13.26
N TYR A 67 11.22 -18.08 12.04
CA TYR A 67 11.54 -16.68 11.73
C TYR A 67 10.55 -15.75 12.42
N VAL A 68 11.05 -14.60 12.86
CA VAL A 68 10.25 -13.57 13.56
C VAL A 68 10.08 -12.33 12.69
N ILE A 69 8.86 -11.77 12.69
CA ILE A 69 8.58 -10.49 12.03
C ILE A 69 9.05 -9.37 12.97
N THR A 70 10.23 -8.81 12.67
CA THR A 70 10.81 -7.71 13.48
C THR A 70 10.15 -6.37 13.18
N ARG A 71 9.73 -6.15 11.93
CA ARG A 71 9.05 -4.94 11.47
C ARG A 71 8.07 -5.28 10.34
N GLN A 72 6.93 -4.63 10.30
CA GLN A 72 5.93 -4.78 9.25
C GLN A 72 5.24 -3.45 8.93
N THR A 73 4.80 -3.31 7.68
CA THR A 73 4.09 -2.13 7.22
C THR A 73 2.71 -2.03 7.88
N ARG A 74 2.29 -0.82 8.19
CA ARG A 74 0.93 -0.47 8.64
C ARG A 74 0.35 0.58 7.72
N PHE A 75 -0.80 0.28 7.14
CA PHE A 75 -1.59 1.18 6.34
C PHE A 75 -2.34 2.14 7.25
N SER A 76 -2.47 3.39 6.80
CA SER A 76 -3.41 4.33 7.41
C SER A 76 -4.84 3.78 7.35
N PRO A 77 -5.73 4.16 8.29
CA PRO A 77 -7.14 3.79 8.23
C PRO A 77 -7.82 4.10 6.89
N GLU A 78 -7.45 5.24 6.29
CA GLU A 78 -7.91 5.70 4.98
C GLU A 78 -7.42 4.76 3.87
N LEU A 79 -6.15 4.37 3.89
CA LEU A 79 -5.60 3.42 2.93
C LEU A 79 -6.22 2.02 3.08
N LEU A 80 -6.44 1.53 4.31
CA LEU A 80 -7.17 0.27 4.53
C LEU A 80 -8.58 0.33 3.94
N ARG A 81 -9.31 1.42 4.16
CA ARG A 81 -10.65 1.60 3.60
C ARG A 81 -10.61 1.62 2.08
N TYR A 82 -9.66 2.35 1.50
CA TYR A 82 -9.48 2.45 0.06
C TYR A 82 -9.20 1.08 -0.58
N VAL A 83 -8.26 0.31 -0.04
CA VAL A 83 -7.93 -1.03 -0.57
C VAL A 83 -9.08 -2.02 -0.40
N ARG A 84 -9.80 -1.96 0.73
CA ARG A 84 -10.99 -2.81 0.97
C ARG A 84 -12.14 -2.54 -0.02
N HIS A 85 -12.16 -1.37 -0.66
CA HIS A 85 -13.11 -1.07 -1.74
C HIS A 85 -12.63 -1.59 -3.11
N GLY A 86 -11.54 -2.36 -3.16
CA GLY A 86 -11.02 -2.97 -4.38
C GLY A 86 -10.11 -2.07 -5.20
N PHE A 87 -9.73 -0.91 -4.68
CA PHE A 87 -8.78 -0.02 -5.35
C PHE A 87 -7.34 -0.47 -5.14
N PHE A 88 -6.52 -0.36 -6.19
CA PHE A 88 -5.10 -0.66 -6.12
C PHE A 88 -4.37 0.35 -5.24
N VAL A 89 -3.57 -0.14 -4.29
CA VAL A 89 -2.71 0.70 -3.45
C VAL A 89 -1.87 1.62 -4.36
N PRO A 90 -1.85 2.94 -4.12
CA PRO A 90 -0.96 3.84 -4.82
C PRO A 90 0.47 3.61 -4.29
N TYR A 91 1.13 2.57 -4.79
CA TYR A 91 2.56 2.37 -4.57
C TYR A 91 3.34 3.31 -5.48
N GLU A 92 4.39 3.94 -4.94
CA GLU A 92 5.50 4.31 -5.81
C GLU A 92 6.04 3.03 -6.43
N GLU A 93 6.13 2.98 -7.76
CA GLU A 93 6.62 1.81 -8.48
C GLU A 93 8.07 1.54 -8.05
N LYS A 94 8.31 0.42 -7.38
CA LYS A 94 9.64 0.01 -6.91
C LYS A 94 10.23 -1.00 -7.86
N THR A 95 11.51 -0.84 -8.19
CA THR A 95 12.29 -1.78 -9.02
C THR A 95 12.67 -3.07 -8.27
N GLN A 96 12.47 -3.13 -6.95
CA GLN A 96 12.83 -4.28 -6.10
C GLN A 96 11.65 -4.72 -5.22
N ALA A 97 11.51 -6.04 -5.04
CA ALA A 97 10.53 -6.63 -4.14
C ALA A 97 10.72 -6.17 -2.68
N GLY A 98 9.63 -6.05 -1.92
CA GLY A 98 9.61 -5.49 -0.57
C GLY A 98 9.95 -6.46 0.57
N LEU A 99 10.34 -7.70 0.27
CA LEU A 99 10.71 -8.70 1.28
C LEU A 99 12.24 -8.72 1.46
N SER A 100 12.71 -8.48 2.67
CA SER A 100 14.12 -8.63 3.05
C SER A 100 14.24 -9.80 4.03
N ILE A 101 15.05 -10.80 3.67
CA ILE A 101 15.36 -11.96 4.51
C ILE A 101 16.85 -11.88 4.86
N THR A 102 17.14 -11.84 6.15
CA THR A 102 18.51 -11.89 6.67
C THR A 102 18.67 -13.18 7.47
N ASP A 103 19.67 -13.98 7.14
CA ASP A 103 20.06 -15.16 7.90
C ASP A 103 21.24 -14.81 8.83
N CYS A 104 21.24 -15.36 10.05
CA CYS A 104 22.29 -15.14 11.04
C CYS A 104 23.23 -16.35 11.19
N ARG A 105 23.53 -17.10 10.11
CA ARG A 105 24.60 -18.11 10.15
C ARG A 105 25.89 -17.57 9.54
N SER A 106 26.87 -17.34 10.41
CA SER A 106 28.30 -17.47 10.13
C SER A 106 28.79 -18.82 10.64
#